data_AF-A0A6P6Y6U9-F1
#
_entry.id   AF-A0A6P6Y6U9-F1
#
_cell.length_a   1.000
_cell.length_b   1.000
_cell.length_c   1.000
_cell.angle_alpha   90.00
_cell.angle_beta   90.00
_cell.angle_gamma   90.00
#
_symmetry.space_group_name_H-M   'P 1'
#
loop_
_entity.id
_entity.type
_entity.pdbx_description
1 polymer ?
#
loop_
_entity_poly.entity_id
_entity_poly.type
_entity_poly.pdbx_seq_one_letter_code
_entity_poly.pdbx_strand_id
1 'polypeptide(L)'
;MKLFLFFLFIGTTLAYPISQDHRDNEMAETLINRARSLVEKAKHVIDENEQQHEDLLSSIKNLKDQVKTLSDEFERKYQGLDLTKNEIHTMSEDLLHLENRLTEEFIIFYDHIEHDDDDDNNVDHLIKRAEDLIKKAHDEIRQYNPDYRTRAVVQFEIAAVMKLVEVIRHGDEEQRHKYIPQLKSQLRSLEIVLEKIRK
;
A
#
# COMPACT_ATOMS: atom_id res chain seq x y z
N MET A 1 -74.28 -18.76 -15.92
CA MET A 1 -74.24 -17.28 -15.84
C MET A 1 -73.59 -16.88 -14.52
N LYS A 2 -72.78 -15.81 -14.57
CA LYS A 2 -71.92 -15.17 -13.54
C LYS A 2 -70.61 -15.92 -13.25
N LEU A 3 -69.47 -15.51 -13.83
CA LEU A 3 -68.59 -14.32 -13.55
C LEU A 3 -68.14 -14.30 -12.08
N PHE A 4 -66.88 -14.04 -11.70
CA PHE A 4 -65.56 -13.89 -12.31
C PHE A 4 -64.58 -13.60 -11.13
N LEU A 5 -63.30 -14.00 -11.23
CA LEU A 5 -62.08 -13.32 -10.71
C LEU A 5 -61.81 -13.27 -9.20
N PHE A 6 -60.57 -13.19 -8.68
CA PHE A 6 -59.22 -12.91 -9.23
C PHE A 6 -58.17 -13.52 -8.26
N PHE A 7 -57.12 -14.15 -8.81
CA PHE A 7 -55.72 -14.39 -8.37
C PHE A 7 -55.26 -14.29 -6.90
N LEU A 8 -54.37 -15.21 -6.49
CA LEU A 8 -52.96 -14.86 -6.21
C LEU A 8 -52.01 -16.07 -6.13
N PHE A 9 -50.81 -15.82 -6.62
CA PHE A 9 -49.70 -16.72 -6.95
C PHE A 9 -48.66 -16.61 -5.83
N ILE A 10 -48.39 -17.67 -5.06
CA ILE A 10 -47.22 -17.81 -4.17
C ILE A 10 -47.04 -19.33 -4.00
N GLY A 11 -45.91 -19.98 -4.21
CA GLY A 11 -44.54 -19.57 -4.49
C GLY A 11 -43.71 -20.82 -4.25
N THR A 12 -43.23 -21.47 -5.31
CA THR A 12 -42.14 -22.45 -5.24
C THR A 12 -40.98 -21.94 -6.06
N THR A 13 -40.54 -20.73 -5.72
CA THR A 13 -39.19 -20.28 -6.01
C THR A 13 -38.24 -21.05 -5.11
N LEU A 14 -37.50 -21.97 -5.72
CA LEU A 14 -36.05 -22.09 -5.58
C LEU A 14 -35.51 -21.64 -4.21
N ALA A 15 -35.16 -22.60 -3.36
CA ALA A 15 -34.15 -22.39 -2.34
C ALA A 15 -32.81 -22.08 -3.02
N TYR A 16 -32.62 -20.82 -3.42
CA TYR A 16 -31.32 -20.18 -3.66
C TYR A 16 -30.82 -19.59 -2.33
N PRO A 17 -29.51 -19.49 -2.10
CA PRO A 17 -28.91 -19.62 -0.77
C PRO A 17 -28.84 -18.27 -0.04
N ILE A 18 -29.85 -17.99 0.79
CA ILE A 18 -29.86 -16.87 1.76
C ILE A 18 -28.61 -16.89 2.69
N SER A 19 -27.95 -18.04 2.85
CA SER A 19 -26.77 -18.21 3.71
C SER A 19 -25.42 -17.80 3.09
N GLN A 20 -25.32 -17.65 1.76
CA GLN A 20 -24.08 -17.22 1.11
C GLN A 20 -24.02 -15.71 0.92
N ASP A 21 -25.12 -15.08 0.48
CA ASP A 21 -25.22 -13.62 0.37
C ASP A 21 -24.95 -12.93 1.72
N HIS A 22 -25.36 -13.55 2.82
CA HIS A 22 -25.11 -13.00 4.15
C HIS A 22 -23.63 -13.01 4.55
N ARG A 23 -22.87 -14.06 4.19
CA ARG A 23 -21.42 -14.15 4.49
C ARG A 23 -20.59 -13.22 3.63
N ASP A 24 -20.94 -13.11 2.35
CA ASP A 24 -20.23 -12.23 1.42
C ASP A 24 -20.44 -10.76 1.82
N ASN A 25 -21.63 -10.40 2.31
CA ASN A 25 -21.90 -9.08 2.89
C ASN A 25 -21.13 -8.81 4.19
N GLU A 26 -21.05 -9.78 5.10
CA GLU A 26 -20.27 -9.66 6.35
C GLU A 26 -18.76 -9.50 6.06
N MET A 27 -18.25 -10.24 5.06
CA MET A 27 -16.88 -10.11 4.60
C MET A 27 -16.62 -8.74 3.97
N ALA A 28 -17.54 -8.23 3.15
CA ALA A 28 -17.44 -6.90 2.56
C ALA A 28 -17.41 -5.80 3.63
N GLU A 29 -18.32 -5.84 4.60
CA GLU A 29 -18.33 -4.88 5.71
C GLU A 29 -17.03 -4.90 6.51
N THR A 30 -16.49 -6.10 6.76
CA THR A 30 -15.20 -6.27 7.45
C THR A 30 -14.04 -5.62 6.68
N LEU A 31 -13.99 -5.81 5.36
CA LEU A 31 -12.94 -5.22 4.51
C LEU A 31 -13.05 -3.69 4.46
N ILE A 32 -14.26 -3.13 4.37
CA ILE A 32 -14.49 -1.67 4.44
C ILE A 32 -13.96 -1.12 5.77
N ASN A 33 -14.33 -1.74 6.89
CA ASN A 33 -13.91 -1.28 8.21
C ASN A 33 -12.39 -1.39 8.41
N ARG A 34 -11.77 -2.43 7.86
CA ARG A 34 -10.31 -2.60 7.85
C ARG A 34 -9.63 -1.48 7.05
N ALA A 35 -10.11 -1.17 5.85
CA ALA A 35 -9.57 -0.08 5.04
C ALA A 35 -9.71 1.29 5.72
N ARG A 36 -10.87 1.58 6.30
CA ARG A 36 -11.08 2.80 7.11
C ARG A 36 -10.12 2.89 8.28
N SER A 37 -9.92 1.80 9.02
CA SER A 37 -8.98 1.76 10.14
C SER A 37 -7.54 2.06 9.68
N LEU A 38 -7.13 1.54 8.52
CA LEU A 38 -5.81 1.83 7.95
C LEU A 38 -5.65 3.29 7.54
N VAL A 39 -6.69 3.88 6.94
CA VAL A 39 -6.71 5.32 6.59
C VAL A 39 -6.56 6.18 7.83
N GLU A 40 -7.31 5.88 8.90
CA GLU A 40 -7.23 6.64 10.16
C GLU A 40 -5.86 6.47 10.84
N LYS A 41 -5.27 5.26 10.83
CA LYS A 41 -3.91 5.05 11.33
C LYS A 41 -2.89 5.88 10.55
N ALA A 42 -2.92 5.83 9.22
CA ALA A 42 -2.01 6.63 8.40
C ALA A 42 -2.21 8.12 8.59
N LYS A 43 -3.46 8.58 8.70
CA LYS A 43 -3.78 9.97 9.01
C LYS A 43 -3.19 10.39 10.35
N HIS A 44 -3.33 9.57 11.38
CA HIS A 44 -2.75 9.86 12.70
C HIS A 44 -1.23 10.02 12.63
N VAL A 45 -0.52 9.09 11.96
CA VAL A 45 0.94 9.19 11.75
C VAL A 45 1.30 10.48 11.01
N ILE A 46 0.55 10.85 9.98
CA ILE A 46 0.78 12.10 9.24
C ILE A 46 0.57 13.31 10.16
N ASP A 47 -0.59 13.41 10.83
CA ASP A 47 -0.97 14.56 11.64
C ASP A 47 0.02 14.80 12.80
N GLU A 48 0.55 13.74 13.43
CA GLU A 48 1.52 13.85 14.52
C GLU A 48 2.90 14.33 14.07
N ASN A 49 3.29 14.07 12.82
CA ASN A 49 4.66 14.24 12.36
C ASN A 49 4.83 15.25 11.22
N GLU A 50 3.74 15.79 10.66
CA GLU A 50 3.77 16.64 9.48
C GLU A 50 4.63 17.89 9.66
N GLN A 51 4.65 18.48 10.86
CA GLN A 51 5.46 19.69 11.11
C GLN A 51 6.97 19.42 11.12
N GLN A 52 7.41 18.20 11.41
CA GLN A 52 8.82 17.86 11.61
C GLN A 52 9.39 17.01 10.48
N HIS A 53 8.55 16.21 9.83
CA HIS A 53 8.97 15.16 8.90
C HIS A 53 8.12 15.13 7.61
N GLU A 54 7.58 16.28 7.18
CA GLU A 54 6.65 16.39 6.03
C GLU A 54 7.11 15.59 4.80
N ASP A 55 8.38 15.73 4.44
CA ASP A 55 8.96 15.14 3.25
C ASP A 55 9.07 13.61 3.30
N LEU A 56 9.24 13.06 4.51
CA LEU A 56 9.33 11.62 4.77
C LEU A 56 7.95 10.95 4.74
N LEU A 57 6.89 11.73 4.95
CA LEU A 57 5.51 11.23 4.96
C LEU A 57 4.92 11.04 3.55
N SER A 58 5.63 11.40 2.48
CA SER A 58 5.07 11.40 1.13
C SER A 58 4.58 10.02 0.66
N SER A 59 5.32 8.94 0.95
CA SER A 59 4.90 7.57 0.61
C SER A 59 3.66 7.15 1.41
N ILE A 60 3.63 7.45 2.71
CA ILE A 60 2.49 7.19 3.61
C ILE A 60 1.24 7.96 3.14
N LYS A 61 1.39 9.25 2.77
CA LYS A 61 0.31 10.09 2.23
C LYS A 61 -0.31 9.46 0.98
N ASN A 62 0.53 9.06 0.02
CA ASN A 62 0.07 8.43 -1.23
C ASN A 62 -0.64 7.09 -0.99
N LEU A 63 -0.08 6.22 -0.15
CA LEU A 63 -0.69 4.92 0.16
C LEU A 63 -2.01 5.07 0.91
N LYS A 64 -2.11 6.00 1.86
CA LYS A 64 -3.37 6.34 2.51
C LYS A 64 -4.44 6.72 1.48
N ASP A 65 -4.09 7.56 0.50
CA ASP A 65 -5.04 8.00 -0.53
C ASP A 65 -5.45 6.85 -1.45
N GLN A 66 -4.56 5.90 -1.75
CA GLN A 66 -4.88 4.67 -2.48
C GLN A 66 -5.82 3.76 -1.69
N VAL A 67 -5.55 3.52 -0.40
CA VAL A 67 -6.44 2.74 0.48
C VAL A 67 -7.82 3.40 0.58
N LYS A 68 -7.85 4.73 0.72
CA LYS A 68 -9.11 5.48 0.74
C LYS A 68 -9.88 5.34 -0.57
N THR A 69 -9.20 5.48 -1.71
CA THR A 69 -9.83 5.34 -3.04
C THR A 69 -10.43 3.95 -3.22
N LEU A 70 -9.67 2.90 -2.86
CA LEU A 70 -10.15 1.52 -2.91
C LEU A 70 -11.37 1.31 -2.00
N SER A 71 -11.33 1.84 -0.77
CA SER A 71 -12.44 1.77 0.19
C SER A 71 -13.68 2.49 -0.31
N ASP A 72 -13.54 3.71 -0.85
CA ASP A 72 -14.64 4.53 -1.35
C ASP A 72 -15.31 3.89 -2.58
N GLU A 73 -14.51 3.26 -3.46
CA GLU A 73 -15.04 2.48 -4.57
C GLU A 73 -15.80 1.26 -4.05
N PHE A 74 -15.25 0.56 -3.05
CA PHE A 74 -15.89 -0.63 -2.51
C PHE A 74 -17.23 -0.33 -1.88
N GLU A 75 -17.26 0.69 -1.03
CA GLU A 75 -18.45 1.08 -0.30
C GLU A 75 -19.56 1.51 -1.27
N ARG A 76 -19.21 2.20 -2.36
CA ARG A 76 -20.17 2.56 -3.40
C ARG A 76 -20.79 1.33 -4.07
N LYS A 77 -19.97 0.34 -4.43
CA LYS A 77 -20.46 -0.92 -5.02
C LYS A 77 -21.28 -1.74 -4.04
N TYR A 78 -20.87 -1.78 -2.77
CA TYR A 78 -21.58 -2.46 -1.69
C TYR A 78 -22.96 -1.85 -1.42
N GLN A 79 -23.05 -0.52 -1.33
CA GLN A 79 -24.32 0.20 -1.15
C GLN A 79 -25.24 0.07 -2.37
N GLY A 80 -24.67 -0.09 -3.57
CA GLY A 80 -25.40 -0.37 -4.80
C GLY A 80 -25.86 -1.82 -4.96
N LEU A 81 -25.45 -2.74 -4.06
CA LEU A 81 -25.65 -4.19 -4.14
C LEU A 81 -25.08 -4.83 -5.43
N ASP A 82 -24.09 -4.19 -6.05
CA ASP A 82 -23.45 -4.61 -7.30
C ASP A 82 -22.04 -5.12 -7.01
N LEU A 83 -21.93 -6.09 -6.10
CA LEU A 83 -20.66 -6.75 -5.76
C LEU A 83 -20.73 -8.23 -6.07
N THR A 84 -19.90 -8.65 -7.00
CA THR A 84 -19.66 -10.06 -7.25
C THR A 84 -18.65 -10.61 -6.24
N LYS A 85 -18.73 -11.93 -5.99
CA LYS A 85 -17.75 -12.64 -5.16
C LYS A 85 -16.30 -12.45 -5.63
N ASN A 86 -16.09 -12.37 -6.94
CA ASN A 86 -14.77 -12.13 -7.50
C ASN A 86 -14.25 -10.73 -7.14
N GLU A 87 -15.11 -9.72 -7.15
CA GLU A 87 -14.70 -8.36 -6.75
C GLU A 87 -14.35 -8.29 -5.26
N ILE A 88 -15.14 -8.93 -4.39
CA ILE A 88 -14.81 -9.03 -2.95
C ILE A 88 -13.43 -9.67 -2.75
N HIS A 89 -13.13 -10.73 -3.52
CA HIS A 89 -11.84 -11.41 -3.45
C HIS A 89 -10.69 -10.52 -3.94
N THR A 90 -10.81 -9.93 -5.13
CA THR A 90 -9.80 -9.01 -5.68
C THR A 90 -9.49 -7.89 -4.71
N MET A 91 -10.52 -7.27 -4.14
CA MET A 91 -10.36 -6.16 -3.21
C MET A 91 -9.75 -6.58 -1.88
N SER A 92 -10.02 -7.81 -1.42
CA SER A 92 -9.31 -8.37 -0.27
C SER A 92 -7.81 -8.53 -0.54
N GLU A 93 -7.41 -8.94 -1.75
CA GLU A 93 -6.00 -9.04 -2.11
C GLU A 93 -5.34 -7.67 -2.22
N ASP A 94 -6.00 -6.70 -2.88
CA ASP A 94 -5.50 -5.35 -3.05
C ASP A 94 -5.36 -4.63 -1.70
N LEU A 95 -6.35 -4.77 -0.81
CA LEU A 95 -6.29 -4.18 0.52
C LEU A 95 -5.17 -4.78 1.36
N LEU A 96 -4.98 -6.10 1.31
CA LEU A 96 -3.89 -6.78 2.01
C LEU A 96 -2.53 -6.31 1.49
N HIS A 97 -2.39 -6.10 0.18
CA HIS A 97 -1.18 -5.58 -0.42
C HIS A 97 -0.88 -4.15 0.07
N LEU A 98 -1.87 -3.26 0.01
CA LEU A 98 -1.73 -1.88 0.47
C LEU A 98 -1.44 -1.80 1.97
N GLU A 99 -2.05 -2.65 2.78
CA GLU A 99 -1.79 -2.72 4.22
C GLU A 99 -0.37 -3.15 4.54
N ASN A 100 0.11 -4.20 3.87
CA ASN A 100 1.49 -4.66 4.04
C ASN A 100 2.45 -3.55 3.66
N ARG A 101 2.20 -2.86 2.54
CA ARG A 101 3.02 -1.76 2.09
C ARG A 101 3.00 -0.58 3.06
N LEU A 102 1.83 -0.17 3.53
CA LEU A 102 1.68 0.91 4.50
C LEU A 102 2.38 0.58 5.83
N THR A 103 2.32 -0.69 6.25
CA THR A 103 3.03 -1.17 7.45
C THR A 103 4.54 -1.09 7.28
N GLU A 104 5.07 -1.46 6.10
CA GLU A 104 6.50 -1.31 5.79
C GLU A 104 6.92 0.16 5.88
N GLU A 105 6.15 1.07 5.28
CA GLU A 105 6.43 2.51 5.31
C GLU A 105 6.39 3.08 6.73
N PHE A 106 5.48 2.61 7.59
CA PHE A 106 5.50 3.00 9.00
C PHE A 106 6.79 2.55 9.69
N ILE A 107 7.23 1.32 9.46
CA ILE A 107 8.49 0.81 10.04
C ILE A 107 9.66 1.68 9.57
N ILE A 108 9.75 1.95 8.27
CA ILE A 108 10.82 2.76 7.69
C ILE A 108 10.81 4.18 8.26
N PHE A 109 9.62 4.78 8.35
CA PHE A 109 9.43 6.12 8.88
C PHE A 109 9.89 6.24 10.35
N TYR A 110 9.43 5.33 11.21
CA TYR A 110 9.84 5.34 12.62
C TYR A 110 11.30 4.96 12.81
N ASP A 111 11.83 4.01 12.04
CA ASP A 111 13.26 3.66 12.05
C ASP A 111 14.12 4.86 11.66
N HIS A 112 13.68 5.65 10.67
CA HIS A 112 14.38 6.87 10.27
C HIS A 112 14.39 7.92 11.37
N ILE A 113 13.24 8.18 12.01
CA ILE A 113 13.15 9.17 13.10
C ILE A 113 13.97 8.74 14.32
N GLU A 114 14.01 7.44 14.62
CA GLU A 114 14.79 6.91 15.75
C GLU A 114 16.30 6.92 15.48
N HIS A 115 16.75 6.85 14.23
CA HIS A 115 18.16 6.69 13.85
C HIS A 115 18.74 7.84 13.01
N ASP A 116 18.10 9.02 12.99
CA ASP A 116 18.56 10.19 12.20
C ASP A 116 19.88 10.83 12.74
N ASP A 117 20.46 10.27 13.81
CA ASP A 117 21.75 10.68 14.38
C ASP A 117 22.98 10.13 13.60
N ASP A 118 22.80 9.32 12.55
CA ASP A 118 23.93 8.83 11.76
C ASP A 118 24.47 9.91 10.78
N ASP A 119 25.63 10.42 11.17
CA ASP A 119 26.47 11.53 10.72
C ASP A 119 26.95 11.50 9.24
N ASP A 120 26.27 10.74 8.37
CA ASP A 120 26.69 10.50 6.99
C ASP A 120 25.96 11.42 6.01
N ASN A 121 26.06 12.73 6.24
CA ASN A 121 25.43 13.77 5.43
C ASN A 121 26.21 14.10 4.13
N ASN A 122 27.26 13.34 3.81
CA ASN A 122 27.96 13.53 2.55
C ASN A 122 27.12 12.97 1.39
N VAL A 123 26.58 13.87 0.58
CA VAL A 123 25.75 13.56 -0.60
C VAL A 123 26.41 12.55 -1.54
N ASP A 124 27.72 12.66 -1.77
CA ASP A 124 28.44 11.74 -2.65
C ASP A 124 28.50 10.32 -2.06
N HIS A 125 28.61 10.22 -0.73
CA HIS A 125 28.61 8.94 -0.04
C HIS A 125 27.23 8.28 -0.09
N LEU A 126 26.16 9.06 0.16
CA LEU A 126 24.78 8.59 0.06
C LEU A 126 24.43 8.10 -1.35
N ILE A 127 24.83 8.85 -2.38
CA ILE A 127 24.64 8.45 -3.78
C ILE A 127 25.40 7.15 -4.07
N LYS A 128 26.65 7.03 -3.63
CA LYS A 128 27.43 5.82 -3.85
C LYS A 128 26.82 4.61 -3.14
N ARG A 129 26.38 4.77 -1.89
CA ARG A 129 25.65 3.74 -1.15
C ARG A 129 24.39 3.30 -1.90
N ALA A 130 23.66 4.24 -2.50
CA ALA A 130 22.49 3.95 -3.31
C ALA A 130 22.82 3.09 -4.53
N GLU A 131 23.86 3.44 -5.27
CA GLU A 131 24.32 2.67 -6.44
C GLU A 131 24.77 1.25 -6.07
N ASP A 132 25.53 1.12 -4.98
CA ASP A 132 25.99 -0.18 -4.47
C ASP A 132 24.80 -1.06 -4.03
N LEU A 133 23.80 -0.47 -3.36
CA LEU A 133 22.60 -1.19 -2.93
C LEU A 133 21.72 -1.62 -4.11
N ILE A 134 21.55 -0.75 -5.13
CA ILE A 134 20.84 -1.11 -6.37
C ILE A 134 21.53 -2.27 -7.08
N LYS A 135 22.86 -2.24 -7.17
CA LYS A 135 23.63 -3.35 -7.77
C LYS A 135 23.41 -4.64 -6.99
N LYS A 136 23.53 -4.59 -5.66
CA LYS A 136 23.28 -5.71 -4.77
C LYS A 136 21.86 -6.28 -4.94
N ALA A 137 20.86 -5.41 -5.07
CA ALA A 137 19.48 -5.82 -5.28
C ALA A 137 19.28 -6.63 -6.57
N HIS A 138 19.89 -6.17 -7.68
CA HIS A 138 19.86 -6.91 -8.94
C HIS A 138 20.57 -8.27 -8.84
N ASP A 139 21.70 -8.32 -8.14
CA ASP A 139 22.45 -9.56 -7.91
C ASP A 139 21.63 -10.55 -7.08
N GLU A 140 20.93 -10.09 -6.04
CA GLU A 140 20.08 -10.92 -5.19
C GLU A 140 18.82 -11.43 -5.91
N ILE A 141 18.15 -10.59 -6.72
CA ILE A 141 17.06 -11.05 -7.59
C ILE A 141 17.54 -12.18 -8.49
N ARG A 142 18.74 -12.06 -9.06
CA ARG A 142 19.31 -13.09 -9.93
C ARG A 142 19.68 -14.36 -9.16
N GLN A 143 20.24 -14.21 -7.95
CA GLN A 143 20.71 -15.32 -7.14
C GLN A 143 19.56 -16.13 -6.53
N TYR A 144 18.58 -15.47 -5.93
CA TYR A 144 17.51 -16.12 -5.19
C TYR A 144 16.25 -16.37 -6.03
N ASN A 145 16.13 -15.69 -7.19
CA ASN A 145 15.00 -15.82 -8.12
C ASN A 145 13.64 -15.76 -7.41
N PRO A 146 13.34 -14.68 -6.67
CA PRO A 146 12.08 -14.56 -5.94
C PRO A 146 10.87 -14.60 -6.88
N ASP A 147 9.71 -14.89 -6.31
CA ASP A 147 8.43 -14.87 -7.02
C ASP A 147 8.16 -13.49 -7.68
N TYR A 148 7.18 -13.47 -8.57
CA TYR A 148 6.84 -12.27 -9.34
C TYR A 148 6.47 -11.07 -8.46
N ARG A 149 5.72 -11.29 -7.36
CA ARG A 149 5.24 -10.21 -6.49
C ARG A 149 6.43 -9.60 -5.74
N THR A 150 7.26 -10.42 -5.12
CA THR A 150 8.46 -9.99 -4.41
C THR A 150 9.45 -9.28 -5.35
N ARG A 151 9.64 -9.80 -6.57
CA ARG A 151 10.46 -9.15 -7.59
C ARG A 151 9.94 -7.77 -7.98
N ALA A 152 8.63 -7.63 -8.17
CA ALA A 152 8.00 -6.36 -8.52
C ALA A 152 8.19 -5.30 -7.42
N VAL A 153 8.08 -5.71 -6.14
CA VAL A 153 8.34 -4.83 -4.99
C VAL A 153 9.78 -4.33 -5.01
N VAL A 154 10.77 -5.22 -5.16
CA VAL A 154 12.19 -4.82 -5.20
C VAL A 154 12.48 -3.89 -6.38
N GLN A 155 11.92 -4.18 -7.55
CA GLN A 155 12.09 -3.32 -8.73
C GLN A 155 11.47 -1.93 -8.53
N PHE A 156 10.35 -1.85 -7.81
CA PHE A 156 9.75 -0.57 -7.42
C PHE A 156 10.67 0.22 -6.49
N GLU A 157 11.23 -0.41 -5.45
CA GLU A 157 12.17 0.25 -4.54
C GLU A 157 13.42 0.76 -5.30
N ILE A 158 13.98 -0.07 -6.20
CA ILE A 158 15.12 0.32 -7.03
C ILE A 158 14.78 1.56 -7.86
N ALA A 159 13.61 1.58 -8.51
CA ALA A 159 13.19 2.71 -9.33
C ALA A 159 13.01 4.00 -8.50
N ALA A 160 12.48 3.88 -7.28
CA ALA A 160 12.35 5.00 -6.34
C ALA A 160 13.72 5.54 -5.91
N VAL A 161 14.66 4.67 -5.52
CA VAL A 161 16.05 5.05 -5.19
C VAL A 161 16.70 5.77 -6.38
N MET A 162 16.61 5.21 -7.59
CA MET A 162 17.22 5.79 -8.79
C MET A 162 16.70 7.21 -9.06
N LYS A 163 15.38 7.40 -8.94
CA LYS A 163 14.75 8.71 -9.14
C LYS A 163 15.24 9.74 -8.11
N LEU A 164 15.34 9.35 -6.83
CA LEU A 164 15.85 10.23 -5.78
C LEU A 164 17.32 10.60 -6.02
N VAL A 165 18.15 9.63 -6.41
CA VAL A 165 19.56 9.88 -6.78
C VAL A 165 19.67 10.87 -7.94
N GLU A 166 18.84 10.72 -8.98
CA GLU A 166 18.82 11.64 -10.13
C GLU A 166 18.47 13.06 -9.71
N VAL A 167 17.41 13.22 -8.90
CA VAL A 167 16.98 14.52 -8.38
C VAL A 167 18.06 15.15 -7.49
N ILE A 168 18.74 14.37 -6.64
CA ILE A 168 19.81 14.90 -5.78
C ILE A 168 21.05 15.29 -6.61
N ARG A 169 21.41 14.52 -7.64
CA ARG A 169 22.56 14.81 -8.52
C ARG A 169 22.40 16.10 -9.31
N HIS A 170 21.20 16.33 -9.82
CA HIS A 170 20.92 17.44 -10.74
C HIS A 170 20.17 18.59 -10.10
N GLY A 171 19.69 18.40 -8.87
CA GLY A 171 18.94 19.41 -8.15
C GLY A 171 19.82 20.53 -7.60
N ASP A 172 19.16 21.66 -7.35
CA ASP A 172 19.76 22.74 -6.58
C ASP A 172 19.94 22.36 -5.10
N GLU A 173 20.51 23.26 -4.31
CA GLU A 173 20.80 23.00 -2.90
C GLU A 173 19.52 22.76 -2.06
N GLU A 174 18.43 23.43 -2.39
CA GLU A 174 17.12 23.27 -1.74
C GLU A 174 16.55 21.88 -2.02
N GLN A 175 16.56 21.47 -3.29
CA GLN A 175 16.15 20.13 -3.71
C GLN A 175 17.01 19.06 -3.06
N ARG A 176 18.33 19.23 -3.01
CA ARG A 176 19.22 18.27 -2.33
C ARG A 176 18.85 18.08 -0.87
N HIS A 177 18.72 19.17 -0.11
CA HIS A 177 18.34 19.08 1.31
C HIS A 177 16.97 18.41 1.50
N LYS A 178 16.00 18.69 0.62
CA LYS A 178 14.67 18.09 0.65
C LYS A 178 14.66 16.59 0.42
N TYR A 179 15.45 16.11 -0.55
CA TYR A 179 15.38 14.71 -1.00
C TYR A 179 16.40 13.78 -0.32
N ILE A 180 17.41 14.31 0.38
CA ILE A 180 18.37 13.49 1.15
C ILE A 180 17.68 12.62 2.22
N PRO A 181 16.78 13.13 3.08
CA PRO A 181 16.05 12.31 4.05
C PRO A 181 15.22 11.22 3.36
N GLN A 182 14.55 11.58 2.26
CA GLN A 182 13.78 10.62 1.46
C GLN A 182 14.67 9.51 0.88
N LEU A 183 15.87 9.83 0.40
CA LEU A 183 16.83 8.83 -0.07
C LEU A 183 17.27 7.91 1.08
N LYS A 184 17.61 8.44 2.26
CA LYS A 184 17.98 7.62 3.42
C LYS A 184 16.86 6.62 3.78
N SER A 185 15.62 7.11 3.89
CA SER A 185 14.43 6.28 4.12
C SER A 185 14.25 5.20 3.05
N GLN A 186 14.36 5.60 1.78
CA GLN A 186 14.17 4.70 0.63
C GLN A 186 15.28 3.63 0.51
N LEU A 187 16.52 3.95 0.89
CA LEU A 187 17.61 2.97 0.99
C LEU A 187 17.33 1.94 2.06
N ARG A 188 16.80 2.38 3.21
CA ARG A 188 16.42 1.48 4.30
C ARG A 188 15.28 0.54 3.89
N SER A 189 14.27 1.07 3.20
CA SER A 189 13.21 0.27 2.58
C SER A 189 13.77 -0.86 1.72
N LEU A 190 14.67 -0.52 0.79
CA LEU A 190 15.28 -1.49 -0.10
C LEU A 190 16.08 -2.55 0.69
N GLU A 191 16.84 -2.16 1.72
CA GLU A 191 17.54 -3.11 2.60
C GLU A 191 16.58 -4.10 3.28
N ILE A 192 15.47 -3.61 3.85
CA ILE A 192 14.44 -4.44 4.51
C ILE A 192 13.83 -5.43 3.52
N VAL A 193 13.48 -4.99 2.31
CA VAL A 193 12.92 -5.88 1.28
C VAL A 193 13.95 -6.93 0.86
N LEU A 194 15.22 -6.56 0.68
CA LEU A 194 16.28 -7.52 0.34
C LEU A 194 16.50 -8.56 1.45
N GLU A 195 16.41 -8.17 2.72
CA GLU A 195 16.48 -9.13 3.84
C GLU A 195 15.38 -10.19 3.78
N LYS A 196 14.18 -9.84 3.28
CA LYS A 196 13.07 -10.78 3.11
C LYS A 196 13.33 -11.79 1.98
N ILE A 197 14.05 -11.42 0.93
CA ILE A 197 14.36 -12.33 -0.20
C ILE A 197 15.32 -13.45 0.22
N ARG A 198 16.18 -13.19 1.22
CA ARG A 198 17.19 -14.15 1.70
C ARG A 198 16.65 -15.19 2.67
N LYS A 199 15.45 -14.99 3.21
CA LYS A 199 14.80 -15.86 4.21
C LYS A 199 13.83 -16.82 3.55
#